data_AF-A0A9W8LX11-F1
#
_entry.id   AF-A0A9W8LX11-F1
#
_cell.length_a   1.000
_cell.length_b   1.000
_cell.length_c   1.000
_cell.angle_alpha   90.00
_cell.angle_beta   90.00
_cell.angle_gamma   90.00
#
_symmetry.space_group_name_H-M   'P 1'
#
loop_
_entity.id
_entity.type
_entity.pdbx_description
1 polymer ?
#
loop_
_entity_poly.entity_id
_entity_poly.type
_entity_poly.pdbx_seq_one_letter_code
_entity_poly.pdbx_strand_id
1 'polypeptide(L)'
;MSAASVAEAAAGVASDFASDVVANAPVNSLSPDYWLSEGYKAFGYDKSQWRWVNGVTPLSTWREVGIGMVLYLGVIFGIQFLMRSRKPFELTRLAQFHNLALTLISLGLLILYVEELAPIISE
;
A
#
# COMPACT_ATOMS: atom_id res chain seq x y z
N MET A 1 11.32 3.87 54.89
CA MET A 1 11.60 4.01 53.45
C MET A 1 11.15 5.39 53.02
N SER A 2 12.05 6.20 52.45
CA SER A 2 11.74 7.57 52.02
C SER A 2 10.90 7.54 50.73
N ALA A 3 9.99 8.51 50.56
CA ALA A 3 9.16 8.67 49.37
C ALA A 3 9.98 8.69 48.06
N ALA A 4 11.24 9.14 48.13
CA ALA A 4 12.17 9.13 47.01
C ALA A 4 12.47 7.71 46.48
N SER A 5 12.59 6.71 47.36
CA SER A 5 12.90 5.31 46.97
C SER A 5 11.75 4.61 46.24
N VAL A 6 10.50 5.01 46.53
CA VAL A 6 9.31 4.47 45.87
C VAL A 6 9.12 5.10 44.49
N ALA A 7 9.44 6.39 44.35
CA ALA A 7 9.40 7.09 43.06
C ALA A 7 10.45 6.55 42.08
N GLU A 8 11.65 6.23 42.57
CA GLU A 8 12.74 5.69 41.76
C GLU A 8 12.44 4.24 41.30
N ALA A 9 11.85 3.42 42.18
CA ALA A 9 11.38 2.07 41.82
C ALA A 9 10.23 2.11 40.78
N ALA A 10 9.30 3.06 40.92
CA ALA A 10 8.20 3.24 39.96
C ALA A 10 8.71 3.74 38.59
N ALA A 11 9.74 4.59 38.58
CA ALA A 11 10.39 5.04 37.35
C ALA A 11 11.12 3.88 36.65
N GLY A 12 11.80 3.01 37.41
CA GLY A 12 12.43 1.80 36.87
C GLY A 12 11.43 0.81 36.27
N VAL A 13 10.30 0.58 36.94
CA VAL A 13 9.22 -0.29 36.41
C VAL A 13 8.55 0.33 35.17
N ALA A 14 8.41 1.66 35.10
CA ALA A 14 7.88 2.34 33.93
C ALA A 14 8.85 2.31 32.74
N SER A 15 10.16 2.44 32.98
CA SER A 15 11.18 2.30 31.93
C SER A 15 11.32 0.86 31.45
N ASP A 16 11.22 -0.12 32.36
CA ASP A 16 11.26 -1.55 32.02
C ASP A 16 9.99 -1.99 31.30
N PHE A 17 8.82 -1.50 31.70
CA PHE A 17 7.58 -1.74 30.96
C PHE A 17 7.62 -1.06 29.58
N ALA A 18 8.16 0.16 29.48
CA ALA A 18 8.31 0.83 28.19
C ALA A 18 9.32 0.10 27.29
N SER A 19 10.42 -0.40 27.84
CA SER A 19 11.42 -1.17 27.09
C SER A 19 10.90 -2.56 26.71
N ASP A 20 10.14 -3.25 27.57
CA ASP A 20 9.50 -4.53 27.26
C ASP A 20 8.35 -4.39 26.26
N VAL A 21 7.58 -3.30 26.31
CA VAL A 21 6.56 -2.98 25.29
C VAL A 21 7.23 -2.61 23.97
N VAL A 22 8.36 -1.90 23.97
CA VAL A 22 9.11 -1.60 22.74
C VAL A 22 9.84 -2.83 22.20
N ALA A 23 10.30 -3.73 23.06
CA ALA A 23 11.02 -4.95 22.71
C ALA A 23 10.11 -6.11 22.32
N ASN A 24 8.88 -6.18 22.85
CA ASN A 24 7.91 -7.26 22.61
C ASN A 24 6.60 -6.80 21.94
N ALA A 25 6.40 -5.50 21.67
CA ALA A 25 5.41 -5.13 20.66
C ALA A 25 5.86 -5.79 19.34
N PRO A 26 4.94 -6.39 18.57
CA PRO A 26 5.29 -6.72 17.20
C PRO A 26 5.72 -5.39 16.57
N VAL A 27 7.01 -5.27 16.26
CA VAL A 27 7.70 -4.05 15.77
C VAL A 27 6.95 -3.39 14.58
N ASN A 28 6.00 -4.11 14.00
CA ASN A 28 5.23 -3.82 12.81
C ASN A 28 3.94 -3.02 12.96
N SER A 29 3.32 -2.76 14.13
CA SER A 29 1.99 -2.09 14.13
C SER A 29 2.01 -0.63 13.61
N LEU A 30 3.19 0.01 13.64
CA LEU A 30 3.44 1.34 13.06
C LEU A 30 3.91 1.28 11.60
N SER A 31 4.25 0.09 11.08
CA SER A 31 4.63 -0.09 9.67
C SER A 31 3.41 0.05 8.77
N PRO A 32 3.45 0.91 7.74
CA PRO A 32 2.49 0.88 6.64
C PRO A 32 2.31 -0.54 6.06
N ASP A 33 3.37 -1.34 5.99
CA ASP A 33 3.30 -2.70 5.46
C ASP A 33 2.42 -3.65 6.28
N TYR A 34 2.42 -3.53 7.61
CA TYR A 34 1.59 -4.36 8.48
C TYR A 34 0.10 -4.17 8.18
N TRP A 35 -0.33 -2.91 8.07
CA TRP A 35 -1.72 -2.58 7.73
C TRP A 35 -2.11 -3.08 6.35
N LEU A 36 -1.17 -3.02 5.39
CA LEU A 36 -1.38 -3.62 4.08
C LEU A 36 -1.56 -5.14 4.19
N SER A 37 -0.66 -5.82 4.91
CA SER A 37 -0.71 -7.27 5.10
C SER A 37 -2.01 -7.74 5.75
N GLU A 38 -2.51 -6.98 6.72
CA GLU A 38 -3.76 -7.29 7.41
C GLU A 38 -4.96 -7.10 6.49
N GLY A 39 -4.93 -6.07 5.64
CA GLY A 39 -5.89 -5.90 4.55
C GLY A 39 -5.92 -7.11 3.61
N TYR A 40 -4.76 -7.57 3.13
CA TYR A 40 -4.70 -8.76 2.25
C TYR A 40 -5.23 -10.02 2.92
N LYS A 41 -4.92 -10.25 4.21
CA LYS A 41 -5.44 -11.39 4.98
C LYS A 41 -6.95 -11.34 5.13
N ALA A 42 -7.55 -10.15 5.30
CA ALA A 42 -9.00 -9.99 5.33
C ALA A 42 -9.67 -10.42 4.01
N PHE A 43 -8.96 -10.33 2.88
CA PHE A 43 -9.38 -10.85 1.58
C PHE A 43 -8.97 -12.32 1.34
N GLY A 44 -8.38 -13.00 2.33
CA GLY A 44 -7.97 -14.40 2.25
C GLY A 44 -6.64 -14.63 1.53
N TYR A 45 -5.84 -13.58 1.31
CA TYR A 45 -4.53 -13.68 0.66
C TYR A 45 -3.41 -13.36 1.64
N ASP A 46 -2.35 -14.16 1.63
CA ASP A 46 -1.14 -13.86 2.41
C ASP A 46 -0.13 -13.11 1.54
N LYS A 47 0.12 -11.83 1.87
CA LYS A 47 1.11 -10.99 1.20
C LYS A 47 2.52 -11.62 1.23
N SER A 48 2.91 -12.27 2.32
CA SER A 48 4.26 -12.82 2.51
C SER A 48 4.58 -13.96 1.54
N GLN A 49 3.54 -14.66 1.08
CA GLN A 49 3.64 -15.77 0.13
C GLN A 49 3.67 -15.29 -1.32
N TRP A 50 3.45 -14.00 -1.57
CA TRP A 50 3.49 -13.48 -2.93
C TRP A 50 4.89 -13.60 -3.52
N ARG A 51 4.94 -14.05 -4.76
CA ARG A 51 6.16 -14.20 -5.56
C ARG A 51 5.83 -13.85 -7.01
N TRP A 52 6.71 -13.09 -7.64
CA TRP A 52 6.64 -12.87 -9.09
C TRP A 52 7.13 -14.12 -9.82
N VAL A 53 6.29 -14.68 -10.69
CA VAL A 53 6.62 -15.87 -11.49
C VAL A 53 6.27 -15.60 -12.95
N ASN A 54 7.30 -15.59 -13.80
CA ASN A 54 7.12 -15.38 -15.24
C ASN A 54 6.25 -16.49 -15.86
N GLY A 55 5.23 -16.11 -16.62
CA GLY A 55 4.26 -17.01 -17.23
C GLY A 55 3.08 -17.41 -16.34
N VAL A 56 3.10 -17.03 -15.05
CA VAL A 56 2.02 -17.32 -14.09
C VAL A 56 1.42 -16.03 -13.53
N THR A 57 2.27 -15.06 -13.19
CA THR A 57 1.80 -13.76 -12.73
C THR A 57 1.10 -13.04 -13.89
N PRO A 58 -0.07 -12.42 -13.67
CA PRO A 58 -0.76 -11.67 -14.73
C PRO A 58 0.15 -10.61 -15.34
N LEU A 59 0.05 -10.41 -16.66
CA LEU A 59 0.87 -9.45 -17.42
C LEU A 59 2.37 -9.75 -17.40
N SER A 60 2.77 -10.99 -17.05
CA SER A 60 4.17 -11.41 -17.10
C SER A 60 4.64 -11.81 -18.49
N THR A 61 3.71 -11.93 -19.47
CA THR A 61 4.05 -12.29 -20.85
C THR A 61 3.74 -11.18 -21.85
N TRP A 62 4.57 -11.08 -22.89
CA TRP A 62 4.35 -10.14 -24.01
C TRP A 62 3.01 -10.34 -24.71
N ARG A 63 2.50 -11.59 -24.73
CA ARG A 63 1.19 -11.91 -25.31
C ARG A 63 0.07 -11.26 -24.53
N GLU A 64 0.06 -11.41 -23.21
CA GLU A 64 -0.95 -10.80 -22.34
C GLU A 64 -0.90 -9.27 -22.41
N VAL A 65 0.30 -8.70 -22.35
CA VAL A 65 0.50 -7.24 -22.49
C VAL A 65 0.01 -6.74 -23.86
N GLY A 66 0.33 -7.45 -24.94
CA GLY A 66 -0.10 -7.10 -26.29
C GLY A 66 -1.62 -7.14 -26.45
N ILE A 67 -2.28 -8.17 -25.92
CA ILE A 67 -3.75 -8.26 -25.89
C ILE A 67 -4.34 -7.09 -25.09
N GLY A 68 -3.79 -6.82 -23.90
CA GLY A 68 -4.21 -5.70 -23.06
C GLY A 68 -4.10 -4.35 -23.80
N MET A 69 -3.00 -4.14 -24.53
CA MET A 69 -2.80 -2.92 -25.32
C MET A 69 -3.83 -2.77 -26.45
N VAL A 70 -4.09 -3.84 -27.20
CA VAL A 70 -5.10 -3.83 -28.28
C VAL A 70 -6.49 -3.54 -27.72
N LEU A 71 -6.85 -4.16 -26.59
CA LEU A 71 -8.12 -3.90 -25.91
C LEU A 71 -8.21 -2.44 -25.43
N TYR A 72 -7.16 -1.92 -24.79
CA TYR A 72 -7.12 -0.54 -24.30
C TYR A 72 -7.32 0.47 -25.44
N LEU A 73 -6.55 0.35 -26.53
CA LEU A 73 -6.66 1.23 -27.67
C LEU A 73 -7.99 1.05 -28.42
N GLY A 74 -8.48 -0.19 -28.52
CA GLY A 74 -9.78 -0.49 -29.12
C GLY A 74 -10.93 0.18 -28.37
N VAL A 75 -10.90 0.19 -27.03
CA VAL A 75 -11.88 0.90 -26.21
C VAL A 75 -11.78 2.40 -26.42
N ILE A 76 -10.57 2.98 -26.42
CA ILE A 76 -10.37 4.42 -26.63
C ILE A 76 -10.91 4.86 -27.99
N PHE A 77 -10.46 4.22 -29.07
CA PHE A 77 -10.88 4.58 -30.42
C PHE A 77 -12.37 4.25 -30.65
N GLY A 78 -12.87 3.17 -30.04
CA GLY A 78 -14.29 2.83 -30.07
C GLY A 78 -15.17 3.90 -29.43
N ILE A 79 -14.80 4.37 -28.24
CA ILE A 79 -15.50 5.47 -27.55
C ILE A 79 -15.36 6.76 -28.35
N GLN A 80 -14.16 7.09 -28.84
CA GLN A 80 -13.93 8.29 -29.65
C GLN A 80 -14.80 8.31 -30.91
N PHE A 81 -14.92 7.17 -31.60
CA PHE A 81 -15.78 7.02 -32.76
C PHE A 81 -17.25 7.23 -32.40
N LEU A 82 -17.71 6.63 -31.30
CA LEU A 82 -19.09 6.75 -30.83
C LEU A 82 -19.43 8.19 -30.38
N MET A 83 -18.47 8.92 -29.82
CA MET A 83 -18.66 10.30 -29.34
C MET A 83 -18.64 11.36 -30.45
N ARG A 84 -18.28 11.01 -31.69
CA ARG A 84 -18.09 11.98 -32.79
C ARG A 84 -19.33 12.80 -33.15
N SER A 85 -20.53 12.28 -32.86
CA SER A 85 -21.82 12.93 -33.12
C SER A 85 -22.59 13.32 -31.86
N ARG A 86 -21.94 13.27 -30.69
CA ARG A 86 -22.55 13.51 -29.38
C ARG A 86 -21.84 14.67 -28.68
N LYS A 87 -22.56 15.36 -27.79
CA LYS A 87 -21.93 16.36 -26.90
C LYS A 87 -21.05 15.66 -25.87
N PRO A 88 -19.92 16.26 -25.46
CA PRO A 88 -19.05 15.68 -24.45
C PRO A 88 -19.79 15.52 -23.11
N PHE A 89 -19.51 14.44 -22.40
CA PHE A 89 -20.07 14.19 -21.07
C PHE A 89 -19.29 14.97 -20.01
N GLU A 90 -19.96 15.85 -19.27
CA GLU A 90 -19.36 16.59 -18.16
C GLU A 90 -19.40 15.75 -16.87
N LEU A 91 -18.42 14.86 -16.72
CA LEU A 91 -18.25 13.98 -15.56
C LEU A 91 -17.29 14.59 -14.51
N THR A 92 -17.33 15.91 -14.32
CA THR A 92 -16.33 16.67 -13.54
C THR A 92 -16.14 16.15 -12.12
N ARG A 93 -17.22 15.84 -11.39
CA ARG A 93 -17.13 15.32 -10.01
C ARG A 93 -16.51 13.92 -9.97
N LEU A 94 -16.87 13.06 -10.93
CA LEU A 94 -16.32 11.71 -11.04
C LEU A 94 -14.82 11.77 -11.37
N ALA A 95 -14.43 12.63 -12.31
CA ALA A 95 -13.04 12.84 -12.69
C ALA A 95 -12.20 13.41 -11.53
N GLN A 96 -12.74 14.35 -10.76
CA GLN A 96 -12.09 14.88 -9.55
C GLN A 96 -11.89 13.79 -8.50
N PHE A 97 -12.92 13.00 -8.20
CA PHE A 97 -12.81 11.89 -7.25
C PHE A 97 -11.80 10.84 -7.71
N HIS A 98 -11.79 10.50 -9.00
CA HIS A 98 -10.82 9.57 -9.57
C HIS A 98 -9.38 10.09 -9.40
N ASN A 99 -9.13 11.36 -9.73
CA ASN A 99 -7.80 11.96 -9.59
C ASN A 99 -7.35 12.01 -8.13
N LEU A 100 -8.26 12.31 -7.20
CA LEU A 100 -7.97 12.27 -5.78
C LEU A 100 -7.62 10.84 -5.33
N ALA A 101 -8.41 9.85 -5.76
CA ALA A 101 -8.17 8.45 -5.45
C ALA A 101 -6.80 7.99 -5.98
N LEU A 102 -6.47 8.30 -7.24
CA LEU A 102 -5.15 8.00 -7.81
C LEU A 102 -4.01 8.66 -7.03
N THR A 103 -4.19 9.90 -6.58
CA THR A 103 -3.18 10.63 -5.81
C THR A 103 -2.96 9.98 -4.44
N LEU A 104 -4.04 9.64 -3.72
CA LEU A 104 -3.95 8.99 -2.42
C LEU A 104 -3.33 7.59 -2.51
N ILE A 105 -3.75 6.80 -3.50
CA ILE A 105 -3.18 5.46 -3.74
C ILE A 105 -1.69 5.57 -4.08
N SER A 106 -1.30 6.52 -4.95
CA SER A 106 0.11 6.73 -5.30
C SER A 106 0.95 7.17 -4.10
N LEU A 107 0.41 8.03 -3.24
CA LEU A 107 1.07 8.42 -2.00
C LEU A 107 1.25 7.23 -1.05
N GLY A 108 0.22 6.39 -0.89
CA GLY A 108 0.31 5.17 -0.08
C GLY A 108 1.36 4.19 -0.61
N LEU A 109 1.38 3.95 -1.93
CA LEU A 109 2.40 3.13 -2.58
C LEU A 109 3.81 3.70 -2.41
N LEU A 110 3.97 5.03 -2.48
CA LEU A 110 5.25 5.69 -2.27
C LEU A 110 5.77 5.46 -0.85
N ILE A 111 4.91 5.60 0.16
CA ILE A 111 5.28 5.37 1.56
C ILE A 111 5.75 3.93 1.76
N LEU A 112 4.99 2.95 1.26
CA LEU A 112 5.35 1.53 1.31
C LEU A 112 6.67 1.26 0.59
N TYR A 113 6.87 1.87 -0.58
CA TYR A 113 8.10 1.70 -1.34
C TYR A 113 9.32 2.29 -0.62
N VAL A 114 9.17 3.43 0.05
CA VAL A 114 10.23 4.04 0.87
C VAL A 114 10.57 3.16 2.07
N GLU A 115 9.58 2.57 2.72
CA GLU A 115 9.77 1.63 3.82
C GLU A 115 10.60 0.40 3.41
N GLU A 116 10.32 -0.17 2.23
CA GLU A 116 11.09 -1.30 1.68
C GLU A 116 12.49 -0.88 1.17
N LEU A 117 12.64 0.35 0.66
CA LEU A 117 13.93 0.85 0.18
C LEU A 117 14.91 1.28 1.28
N ALA A 118 14.41 1.80 2.40
CA ALA A 118 15.25 2.28 3.50
C ALA A 118 16.31 1.26 3.98
N PRO A 119 15.98 -0.02 4.25
CA PRO A 119 16.98 -1.00 4.65
C PRO A 119 17.99 -1.30 3.53
N ILE A 120 17.56 -1.38 2.26
CA ILE A 120 18.42 -1.70 1.11
C ILE A 120 19.53 -0.67 0.92
N ILE A 121 19.27 0.60 1.24
CA ILE A 121 20.22 1.70 1.03
C ILE A 121 21.12 1.92 2.25
N SER A 122 20.69 1.48 3.44
CA SER A 122 21.47 1.63 4.68
C SER A 122 22.51 0.53 4.93
N GLU A 123 22.48 -0.53 4.13
CA GLU A 123 23.50 -1.59 4.07
C GLU A 123 24.63 -1.23 3.09
#